data_AF-A0A817DPJ9-F1
#
_entry.id   AF-A0A817DPJ9-F1
#
_cell.length_a   1.000
_cell.length_b   1.000
_cell.length_c   1.000
_cell.angle_alpha   90.00
_cell.angle_beta   90.00
_cell.angle_gamma   90.00
#
_symmetry.space_group_name_H-M   'P 1'
#
loop_
_entity.id
_entity.type
_entity.pdbx_description
1 polymer ?
#
loop_
_entity_poly.entity_id
_entity_poly.type
_entity_poly.pdbx_seq_one_letter_code
_entity_poly.pdbx_strand_id
1 'polypeptide(L)'
;MVEEAFSNFGLFIDDENKIRLIDPERVTDSAELRDECKDFTDNVLEFKKIVDTLIEKTEEYSKQVEAARLKSIGAKNMLKSAAKYREFEKQQLQSLIKEKVVELERLRAEYESLQKTEREQNEKMEQLSLKAA
;
A
#
# COMPACT_ATOMS: atom_id res chain seq x y z
N MET A 1 2.43 -81.23 3.47
CA MET A 1 1.48 -82.36 3.65
C MET A 1 0.51 -82.18 4.83
N VAL A 2 0.94 -81.82 6.05
CA VAL A 2 0.01 -81.53 7.16
C VAL A 2 -0.58 -80.11 7.07
N GLU A 3 0.25 -79.09 6.80
CA GLU A 3 -0.20 -77.70 6.62
C GLU A 3 -1.15 -77.50 5.42
N GLU A 4 -0.91 -78.18 4.29
CA GLU A 4 -1.81 -78.13 3.13
C GLU A 4 -3.18 -78.75 3.41
N ALA A 5 -3.26 -79.77 4.27
CA ALA A 5 -4.52 -80.37 4.67
C ALA A 5 -5.33 -79.41 5.55
N PHE A 6 -4.69 -78.71 6.48
CA PHE A 6 -5.34 -77.69 7.33
C PHE A 6 -5.73 -76.43 6.55
N SER A 7 -4.89 -76.01 5.59
CA SER A 7 -5.19 -74.88 4.70
C SER A 7 -6.43 -75.12 3.83
N ASN A 8 -6.70 -76.36 3.41
CA ASN A 8 -7.92 -76.73 2.69
C ASN A 8 -9.19 -76.66 3.54
N PHE A 9 -9.08 -76.65 4.87
CA PHE A 9 -10.19 -76.45 5.81
C PHE A 9 -10.26 -75.02 6.37
N GLY A 10 -9.41 -74.11 5.88
CA GLY A 10 -9.33 -72.72 6.39
C GLY A 10 -8.72 -72.60 7.79
N LEU A 11 -7.89 -73.58 8.18
CA LEU A 11 -7.22 -73.62 9.47
C LEU A 11 -5.72 -73.34 9.27
N PHE A 12 -5.20 -72.39 10.05
CA PHE A 12 -3.81 -71.94 10.05
C PHE A 12 -3.16 -72.33 11.38
N ILE A 13 -1.87 -72.67 11.38
CA ILE A 13 -1.12 -72.99 12.61
C ILE A 13 -0.22 -71.79 12.90
N ASP A 14 -0.26 -71.29 14.14
CA ASP A 14 0.62 -70.19 14.57
C ASP A 14 2.00 -70.69 15.05
N ASP A 15 2.92 -69.76 15.30
CA ASP A 15 4.28 -70.05 15.80
C ASP A 15 4.32 -70.74 17.17
N GLU A 16 3.18 -70.81 17.88
CA GLU A 16 3.00 -71.52 19.15
C GLU A 16 2.31 -72.90 18.97
N ASN A 17 2.20 -73.40 17.73
CA ASN A 17 1.53 -74.64 17.35
C ASN A 17 0.02 -74.68 17.68
N LYS A 18 -0.66 -73.53 17.79
CA LYS A 18 -2.11 -73.45 18.01
C LYS A 18 -2.85 -73.29 16.68
N ILE A 19 -3.95 -74.02 16.54
CA ILE A 19 -4.83 -73.94 15.38
C ILE A 19 -5.67 -72.65 15.47
N ARG A 20 -5.57 -71.80 14.45
CA ARG A 20 -6.33 -70.55 14.28
C ARG A 20 -7.18 -70.62 13.01
N LEU A 21 -8.34 -69.97 13.07
CA LEU A 21 -9.28 -69.84 11.94
C LEU A 21 -8.90 -68.71 10.98
N ILE A 22 -8.00 -67.81 11.41
CA ILE A 22 -7.55 -66.64 10.66
C ILE A 22 -6.03 -66.70 10.60
N ASP A 23 -5.51 -66.48 9.40
CA ASP A 23 -4.09 -66.38 9.11
C ASP A 23 -3.42 -65.28 9.98
N PRO A 24 -2.49 -65.65 10.87
CA PRO A 24 -1.83 -64.70 11.76
C PRO A 24 -1.02 -63.63 11.03
N GLU A 25 -0.46 -63.91 9.83
CA GLU A 25 0.21 -62.89 9.02
C GLU A 25 -0.78 -61.81 8.59
N ARG A 26 -1.97 -62.19 8.10
CA ARG A 26 -3.02 -61.24 7.70
C ARG A 26 -3.57 -60.40 8.85
N VAL A 27 -3.57 -60.92 10.08
CA VAL A 27 -3.95 -60.16 11.27
C VAL A 27 -2.90 -59.09 11.59
N THR A 28 -1.62 -59.42 11.39
CA THR A 28 -0.49 -58.54 11.65
C THR A 28 -0.42 -57.44 10.58
N ASP A 29 -0.50 -57.80 9.30
CA ASP A 29 -0.58 -56.86 8.17
C ASP A 29 -1.78 -55.91 8.30
N SER A 30 -2.94 -56.43 8.73
CA SER A 30 -4.12 -55.60 8.95
C SER A 30 -3.96 -54.65 10.16
N ALA A 31 -3.15 -55.00 11.15
CA ALA A 31 -2.86 -54.14 12.29
C ALA A 31 -1.86 -53.04 11.91
N GLU A 32 -0.80 -53.38 11.16
CA GLU A 32 0.18 -52.44 10.62
C GLU A 32 -0.50 -51.43 9.68
N LEU A 33 -1.31 -51.89 8.72
CA LEU A 33 -2.07 -51.02 7.83
C LEU A 33 -3.02 -50.08 8.60
N ARG A 34 -3.61 -50.55 9.70
CA ARG A 34 -4.49 -49.72 10.55
C ARG A 34 -3.70 -48.59 11.21
N ASP A 35 -2.50 -48.89 11.70
CA ASP A 35 -1.68 -47.92 12.40
C ASP A 35 -1.03 -46.94 11.40
N GLU A 36 -0.59 -47.39 10.22
CA GLU A 36 -0.17 -46.50 9.12
C GLU A 36 -1.30 -45.57 8.65
N CYS A 37 -2.53 -46.07 8.54
CA CYS A 37 -3.69 -45.23 8.20
C CYS A 37 -3.97 -44.16 9.26
N LYS A 38 -3.73 -44.46 10.55
CA LYS A 38 -3.85 -43.46 11.62
C LYS A 38 -2.78 -42.40 11.51
N ASP A 39 -1.52 -42.80 11.35
CA ASP A 39 -0.40 -41.88 11.20
C ASP A 39 -0.59 -40.98 9.96
N PHE A 40 -1.07 -41.55 8.84
CA PHE A 40 -1.42 -40.76 7.67
C PHE A 40 -2.53 -39.75 7.96
N THR A 41 -3.58 -40.15 8.67
CA THR A 41 -4.68 -39.26 9.05
C THR A 41 -4.18 -38.12 9.94
N ASP A 42 -3.32 -38.43 10.92
CA ASP A 42 -2.75 -37.43 11.83
C ASP A 42 -1.85 -36.45 11.08
N ASN A 43 -1.01 -36.94 10.16
CA ASN A 43 -0.18 -36.10 9.29
C ASN A 43 -1.04 -35.17 8.41
N VAL A 44 -2.15 -35.66 7.85
CA VAL A 44 -3.07 -34.85 7.05
C VAL A 44 -3.74 -33.77 7.92
N LEU A 45 -4.10 -34.10 9.15
CA LEU A 45 -4.68 -33.14 10.09
C LEU A 45 -3.68 -32.06 10.50
N GLU A 46 -2.42 -32.41 10.73
CA GLU A 46 -1.36 -31.44 11.01
C GLU A 46 -1.09 -30.53 9.80
N PHE A 47 -0.98 -31.11 8.60
CA PHE A 47 -0.81 -30.33 7.38
C PHE A 47 -1.95 -29.33 7.19
N LYS A 48 -3.20 -29.76 7.42
CA LYS A 48 -4.36 -28.87 7.37
C LYS A 48 -4.23 -27.68 8.32
N LYS A 49 -3.81 -27.92 9.58
CA LYS A 49 -3.60 -26.83 10.56
C LYS A 49 -2.56 -25.82 10.09
N ILE A 50 -1.48 -26.30 9.46
CA ILE A 50 -0.43 -25.43 8.92
C ILE A 50 -1.00 -24.57 7.78
N VAL A 51 -1.77 -25.17 6.87
CA VAL A 51 -2.41 -24.45 5.76
C VAL A 51 -3.42 -23.42 6.28
N ASP A 52 -4.25 -23.77 7.26
CA ASP A 52 -5.21 -22.85 7.87
C ASP A 52 -4.48 -21.64 8.50
N THR A 53 -3.39 -21.89 9.24
CA THR A 53 -2.55 -20.82 9.81
C THR A 53 -1.93 -19.93 8.72
N LEU A 54 -1.48 -20.54 7.61
CA LEU A 54 -0.90 -19.80 6.49
C LEU A 54 -1.94 -18.90 5.81
N ILE A 55 -3.19 -19.39 5.66
CA ILE A 55 -4.30 -18.61 5.12
C ILE A 55 -4.57 -17.41 6.02
N GLU A 56 -4.70 -17.62 7.34
CA GLU A 56 -4.93 -16.54 8.30
C GLU A 56 -3.83 -15.46 8.23
N LYS A 57 -2.56 -15.89 8.19
CA LYS A 57 -1.42 -14.97 8.07
C LYS A 57 -1.41 -14.22 6.74
N THR A 58 -1.77 -14.90 5.66
CA THR A 58 -1.84 -14.27 4.33
C THR A 58 -2.94 -13.21 4.30
N GLU A 59 -4.11 -13.47 4.89
CA GLU A 59 -5.16 -12.47 5.01
C GLU A 59 -4.75 -11.26 5.88
N GLU A 60 -4.06 -11.53 7.00
CA GLU A 60 -3.52 -10.47 7.86
C GLU A 60 -2.56 -9.55 7.10
N TYR A 61 -1.59 -10.13 6.38
CA TYR A 61 -0.64 -9.35 5.58
C TYR A 61 -1.31 -8.60 4.44
N SER A 62 -2.30 -9.21 3.78
CA SER A 62 -3.07 -8.55 2.72
C SER A 62 -3.73 -7.26 3.23
N LYS A 63 -4.40 -7.33 4.39
CA LYS A 63 -5.03 -6.16 5.04
C LYS A 63 -4.01 -5.08 5.39
N GLN A 64 -2.84 -5.46 5.91
CA GLN A 64 -1.78 -4.51 6.26
C GLN A 64 -1.22 -3.81 5.01
N VAL A 65 -1.00 -4.56 3.92
CA VAL A 65 -0.52 -4.03 2.64
C VAL A 65 -1.52 -3.07 2.03
N GLU A 66 -2.81 -3.40 2.02
CA GLU A 66 -3.86 -2.51 1.54
C GLU A 66 -3.93 -1.21 2.36
N ALA A 67 -3.87 -1.31 3.68
CA ALA A 67 -3.87 -0.13 4.56
C ALA A 67 -2.65 0.77 4.30
N ALA A 68 -1.46 0.20 4.14
CA ALA A 68 -0.25 0.95 3.81
C ALA A 68 -0.35 1.59 2.40
N ARG A 69 -0.88 0.85 1.42
CA ARG A 69 -1.11 1.35 0.06
C ARG A 69 -2.04 2.55 0.06
N LEU A 70 -3.17 2.48 0.77
CA LEU A 70 -4.13 3.57 0.88
C LEU A 70 -3.51 4.81 1.54
N LYS A 71 -2.75 4.63 2.63
CA LYS A 71 -2.02 5.73 3.29
C LYS A 71 -1.02 6.40 2.34
N SER A 72 -0.26 5.61 1.58
CA SER A 72 0.72 6.12 0.60
C SER A 72 0.04 6.92 -0.52
N ILE A 73 -1.06 6.41 -1.08
CA ILE A 73 -1.86 7.12 -2.08
C ILE A 73 -2.40 8.43 -1.51
N GLY A 74 -2.94 8.41 -0.28
CA GLY A 74 -3.44 9.60 0.41
C GLY A 74 -2.35 10.67 0.57
N ALA A 75 -1.19 10.30 1.11
CA ALA A 75 -0.06 11.21 1.28
C ALA A 75 0.43 11.78 -0.07
N LYS A 76 0.52 10.95 -1.10
CA LYS A 76 0.90 11.38 -2.45
C LYS A 76 -0.10 12.37 -3.06
N ASN A 77 -1.39 12.14 -2.85
CA ASN A 77 -2.44 13.05 -3.32
C ASN A 77 -2.39 14.40 -2.60
N MET A 78 -2.18 14.41 -1.28
CA MET A 78 -2.01 15.63 -0.49
C MET A 78 -0.78 16.42 -0.93
N LEU A 79 0.34 15.76 -1.19
CA LEU A 79 1.54 16.42 -1.70
C LEU A 79 1.29 17.05 -3.08
N LYS A 80 0.62 16.29 -3.98
CA LYS A 80 0.29 16.77 -5.32
C LYS A 80 -0.67 17.96 -5.29
N SER A 81 -1.69 17.94 -4.42
CA SER A 81 -2.61 19.06 -4.27
C SER A 81 -1.93 20.28 -3.65
N ALA A 82 -1.08 20.09 -2.63
CA ALA A 82 -0.29 21.18 -2.03
C ALA A 82 0.65 21.83 -3.05
N ALA A 83 1.34 21.03 -3.89
CA ALA A 83 2.19 21.55 -4.95
C ALA A 83 1.40 22.39 -5.96
N LYS A 84 0.22 21.90 -6.39
CA LYS A 84 -0.68 22.66 -7.27
C LYS A 84 -1.17 23.96 -6.64
N TYR A 85 -1.56 23.93 -5.37
CA TYR A 85 -2.02 25.12 -4.66
C TYR A 85 -0.91 26.16 -4.57
N ARG A 86 0.31 25.73 -4.22
CA ARG A 86 1.49 26.59 -4.16
C ARG A 86 1.83 27.21 -5.51
N GLU A 87 1.71 26.44 -6.60
CA GLU A 87 1.95 26.94 -7.96
C GLU A 87 0.89 27.96 -8.38
N PHE A 88 -0.38 27.70 -8.09
CA PHE A 88 -1.48 28.63 -8.32
C PHE A 88 -1.33 29.93 -7.52
N GLU A 89 -1.00 29.84 -6.23
CA GLU A 89 -0.74 31.00 -5.37
C GLU A 89 0.44 31.83 -5.89
N LYS A 90 1.53 31.17 -6.32
CA LYS A 90 2.67 31.85 -6.95
C LYS A 90 2.26 32.59 -8.22
N GLN A 91 1.44 31.99 -9.08
CA GLN A 91 0.95 32.65 -10.29
C GLN A 91 0.06 33.85 -9.97
N GLN A 92 -0.83 33.74 -8.98
CA GLN A 92 -1.65 34.88 -8.54
C GLN A 92 -0.78 36.03 -8.02
N LEU A 93 0.18 35.74 -7.14
CA LEU A 93 1.10 36.74 -6.61
C LEU A 93 1.93 37.40 -7.72
N GLN A 94 2.38 36.64 -8.71
CA GLN A 94 3.11 37.20 -9.86
C GLN A 94 2.23 38.13 -10.71
N SER A 95 0.96 37.80 -10.91
CA SER A 95 0.01 38.68 -11.60
C SER A 95 -0.23 39.97 -10.82
N LEU A 96 -0.41 39.88 -9.50
CA LEU A 96 -0.59 41.05 -8.63
C LEU A 96 0.65 41.95 -8.61
N ILE A 97 1.85 41.35 -8.56
CA ILE A 97 3.11 42.10 -8.64
C ILE A 97 3.18 42.86 -9.97
N LYS A 98 2.86 42.21 -11.09
CA LYS A 98 2.85 42.87 -12.41
C LYS A 98 1.88 44.03 -12.45
N GLU A 99 0.67 43.86 -11.95
CA GLU A 99 -0.32 44.94 -11.86
C GLU A 99 0.20 46.13 -11.06
N LYS A 100 0.80 45.88 -9.89
CA LYS A 100 1.36 46.94 -9.04
C LYS A 100 2.57 47.63 -9.66
N VAL A 101 3.39 46.91 -10.41
CA VAL A 101 4.52 47.50 -11.16
C VAL A 101 4.00 48.46 -12.23
N VAL A 102 2.98 48.06 -13.00
CA VAL A 102 2.36 48.93 -14.02
C VAL A 102 1.74 50.18 -13.38
N GLU A 103 1.05 50.01 -12.24
CA GLU A 103 0.47 51.13 -11.49
C GLU A 103 1.55 52.11 -11.01
N LEU A 104 2.68 51.60 -10.50
CA LEU A 104 3.82 52.42 -10.09
C LEU A 104 4.46 53.16 -11.26
N GLU A 105 4.64 52.52 -12.42
CA GLU A 105 5.18 53.19 -13.61
C GLU A 105 4.27 54.32 -14.08
N ARG A 106 2.95 54.10 -14.07
CA ARG A 106 1.96 55.15 -14.38
C ARG A 106 2.09 56.35 -13.43
N LEU A 107 2.13 56.10 -12.12
CA LEU A 107 2.26 57.16 -11.11
C LEU A 107 3.58 57.92 -11.22
N ARG A 108 4.68 57.24 -11.57
CA ARG A 108 5.97 57.89 -11.84
C ARG A 108 5.89 58.85 -13.02
N ALA A 109 5.30 58.41 -14.13
CA ALA A 109 5.12 59.26 -15.31
C ALA A 109 4.23 60.49 -15.01
N GLU A 110 3.16 60.29 -14.23
CA GLU A 110 2.30 61.38 -13.79
C GLU A 110 3.06 62.38 -12.90
N TYR A 111 3.84 61.88 -11.94
CA TYR A 111 4.68 62.71 -11.08
C TYR A 111 5.70 63.53 -11.86
N GLU A 112 6.40 62.93 -12.82
CA GLU A 112 7.37 63.63 -13.69
C GLU A 112 6.69 64.73 -14.52
N SER A 113 5.50 64.47 -15.06
CA SER A 113 4.71 65.46 -15.79
C SER A 113 4.29 66.65 -14.92
N LEU A 114 3.85 66.38 -13.69
CA LEU A 114 3.47 67.42 -12.73
C LEU A 114 4.69 68.24 -12.32
N GLN A 115 5.84 67.61 -12.05
CA GLN A 115 7.07 68.31 -11.70
C GLN A 115 7.55 69.23 -12.83
N LYS A 116 7.41 68.81 -14.09
CA LYS A 116 7.70 69.67 -15.25
C LYS A 116 6.77 70.88 -15.29
N THR A 117 5.47 70.66 -15.09
CA THR A 117 4.47 71.74 -15.10
C THR A 117 4.69 72.73 -13.96
N GLU A 118 5.05 72.24 -12.76
CA GLU A 118 5.41 73.07 -11.61
C GLU A 118 6.62 73.96 -11.92
N ARG A 119 7.68 73.40 -12.53
CA ARG A 119 8.84 74.20 -12.96
C ARG A 119 8.46 75.28 -13.96
N GLU A 120 7.69 74.94 -14.99
CA GLU A 120 7.22 75.91 -15.99
C GLU A 120 6.35 77.02 -15.36
N GLN A 121 5.53 76.69 -14.36
CA GLN A 121 4.74 77.66 -13.61
C GLN A 121 5.61 78.59 -12.76
N ASN A 122 6.60 78.04 -12.05
CA ASN A 122 7.55 78.82 -11.25
C ASN A 122 8.37 79.79 -12.11
N GLU A 123 8.88 79.33 -13.26
CA GLU A 123 9.58 80.21 -14.21
C GLU A 123 8.68 81.35 -14.72
N LYS A 124 7.41 81.06 -15.01
CA LYS A 124 6.43 82.10 -15.40
C LYS A 124 6.17 83.09 -14.26
N MET A 125 6.05 82.62 -13.02
CA MET A 125 5.88 83.50 -11.86
C MET A 125 7.08 84.41 -11.67
N GLU A 126 8.31 83.90 -11.80
CA GLU A 126 9.52 84.71 -11.74
C GLU A 126 9.54 85.78 -12.84
N GLN A 127 9.23 85.41 -14.10
CA GLN A 127 9.15 86.37 -15.20
C GLN A 127 8.10 87.46 -14.97
N LEU A 128 6.93 87.12 -14.42
CA LEU A 128 5.90 88.08 -14.08
C LEU A 128 6.32 89.01 -12.94
N SER A 129 7.01 88.48 -11.93
CA SER A 129 7.53 89.28 -10.81
C SER A 129 8.58 90.30 -11.25
N LEU A 130 9.47 89.92 -12.19
CA LEU A 130 10.48 90.81 -12.78
C LEU A 130 9.89 91.89 -13.69
N LYS A 131 8.72 91.65 -14.29
CA LYS A 131 8.01 92.64 -15.13
C LYS A 131 7.10 93.58 -14.33
N ALA A 132 6.76 93.22 -13.10
CA ALA A 132 5.90 94.01 -12.21
C ALA A 132 6.71 94.92 -11.26
N ALA A 133 8.04 94.79 -11.22
CA ALA A 133 8.98 95.68 -10.57
C ALA A 133 9.52 96.73 -11.57
#